data_AF-A0A9W7FNP8-F1
#
_entry.id   AF-A0A9W7FNP8-F1
#
_cell.length_a   1.000
_cell.length_b   1.000
_cell.length_c   1.000
_cell.angle_alpha   90.00
_cell.angle_beta   90.00
_cell.angle_gamma   90.00
#
_symmetry.space_group_name_H-M   'P 1'
#
loop_
_entity.id
_entity.type
_entity.pdbx_description
1 polymer ?
#
loop_
_entity_poly.entity_id
_entity_poly.type
_entity_poly.pdbx_seq_one_letter_code
_entity_poly.pdbx_strand_id
1 'polypeptide(L)'
;MTTCVGCGSADATLKCPTCVKLNIGNQCFCNQECFRSNWKEHKKVHKAAELKAAEEEQQRVKEKLGGESSNTLSFSPKLAAIKVTPNDEQENKDSNFPRNLHNASEIFLMTGNVESARALYESTQGVLDVLENGPDGKSTMRLGRATICWGCGYAGIPQNADGCDKVSTEIAGVCGGCGSNGETNFLRIVGEGGKEVPWMEKKAEVEADAGN
;
A
#
# COMPACT_ATOMS: atom_id res chain seq x y z
N MET A 1 -38.27 -10.70 -36.70
CA MET A 1 -39.18 -9.83 -35.93
C MET A 1 -38.39 -9.28 -34.76
N THR A 2 -38.36 -7.96 -34.59
CA THR A 2 -37.61 -7.32 -33.49
C THR A 2 -38.61 -6.80 -32.48
N THR A 3 -38.47 -7.25 -31.24
CA THR A 3 -39.41 -6.91 -30.16
C THR A 3 -39.19 -5.50 -29.66
N CYS A 4 -40.28 -4.76 -29.44
CA CYS A 4 -40.27 -3.43 -28.88
C CYS A 4 -39.87 -3.46 -27.40
N VAL A 5 -38.86 -2.68 -27.02
CA VAL A 5 -38.46 -2.55 -25.60
C VAL A 5 -39.47 -1.80 -24.73
N GLY A 6 -40.32 -0.96 -25.34
CA GLY A 6 -41.31 -0.18 -24.61
C GLY A 6 -42.59 -0.96 -24.29
N CYS A 7 -43.11 -1.72 -25.26
CA CYS A 7 -44.42 -2.37 -25.14
C CYS A 7 -44.45 -3.86 -25.53
N GLY A 8 -43.33 -4.45 -25.95
CA GLY A 8 -43.24 -5.89 -26.22
C GLY A 8 -43.82 -6.37 -27.56
N SER A 9 -44.30 -5.49 -28.44
CA SER A 9 -44.82 -5.92 -29.76
C SER A 9 -43.70 -6.34 -30.72
N ALA A 10 -44.04 -7.14 -31.73
CA ALA A 10 -43.08 -7.80 -32.62
C ALA A 10 -42.61 -6.97 -33.84
N ASP A 11 -43.12 -5.75 -34.01
CA ASP A 11 -42.91 -4.87 -35.19
C ASP A 11 -42.10 -3.60 -34.87
N ALA A 12 -41.06 -3.72 -34.04
CA ALA A 12 -40.24 -2.57 -33.67
C ALA A 12 -39.15 -2.27 -34.72
N THR A 13 -39.19 -1.06 -35.29
CA THR A 13 -38.24 -0.63 -36.34
C THR A 13 -37.45 0.62 -35.97
N LEU A 14 -37.93 1.43 -35.02
CA LEU A 14 -37.31 2.69 -34.64
C LEU A 14 -36.17 2.46 -33.64
N LYS A 15 -34.92 2.64 -34.07
CA LYS A 15 -33.74 2.47 -33.22
C LYS A 15 -33.47 3.70 -32.35
N CYS A 16 -32.98 3.49 -31.12
CA CYS A 16 -32.47 4.59 -30.31
C CYS A 16 -31.06 5.01 -30.80
N PRO A 17 -30.84 6.29 -31.17
CA PRO A 17 -29.52 6.76 -31.62
C PRO A 17 -28.42 6.60 -30.57
N THR A 18 -28.75 6.73 -29.28
CA THR A 18 -27.78 6.58 -28.19
C THR A 18 -27.38 5.11 -28.00
N CYS A 19 -28.31 4.17 -28.09
CA CYS A 19 -27.97 2.74 -28.06
C CYS A 19 -27.03 2.36 -29.21
N VAL A 20 -27.24 2.93 -30.39
CA VAL A 20 -26.35 2.72 -31.55
C VAL A 20 -24.95 3.28 -31.26
N LYS A 21 -24.84 4.48 -30.67
CA LYS A 21 -23.55 5.08 -30.30
C LYS A 21 -22.81 4.32 -29.21
N LEU A 22 -23.52 3.86 -28.18
CA LEU A 22 -22.96 3.09 -27.06
C LEU A 22 -22.74 1.60 -27.40
N ASN A 23 -23.15 1.17 -28.59
CA ASN A 23 -23.06 -0.23 -29.06
C ASN A 23 -23.69 -1.26 -28.10
N ILE A 24 -24.72 -0.87 -27.34
CA ILE A 24 -25.37 -1.69 -26.29
C ILE A 24 -26.53 -2.53 -26.81
N GLY A 25 -26.51 -2.85 -28.10
CA GLY A 25 -27.50 -3.67 -28.78
C GLY A 25 -28.57 -2.88 -29.55
N ASN A 26 -29.28 -3.61 -30.43
CA ASN A 26 -30.27 -3.07 -31.35
C ASN A 26 -31.65 -2.93 -30.68
N GLN A 27 -31.74 -2.08 -29.66
CA GLN A 27 -33.00 -1.77 -28.97
C GLN A 27 -33.90 -0.95 -29.89
N CYS A 28 -35.08 -1.50 -30.19
CA CYS A 28 -36.04 -0.91 -31.12
C CYS A 28 -37.36 -0.56 -30.43
N PHE A 29 -38.02 0.46 -30.96
CA PHE A 29 -39.36 0.90 -30.59
C PHE A 29 -40.29 0.79 -31.79
N CYS A 30 -41.60 0.69 -31.53
CA CYS A 30 -42.60 0.67 -32.60
C CYS A 30 -42.59 1.97 -33.40
N ASN A 31 -42.56 3.10 -32.70
CA ASN A 31 -42.69 4.46 -33.25
C ASN A 31 -42.21 5.51 -32.23
N GLN A 32 -42.26 6.79 -32.62
CA GLN A 32 -41.81 7.90 -31.76
C GLN A 32 -42.63 8.05 -30.47
N GLU A 33 -43.91 7.70 -30.49
CA GLU A 33 -44.78 7.79 -29.30
C GLU A 33 -44.36 6.78 -28.24
N CYS A 34 -44.19 5.52 -28.64
CA CYS A 34 -43.70 4.46 -27.77
C CYS A 34 -42.31 4.80 -27.21
N PHE A 35 -41.43 5.41 -28.02
CA PHE A 35 -40.12 5.88 -27.58
C PHE A 35 -40.20 6.98 -26.51
N ARG A 36 -41.01 8.02 -26.72
CA ARG A 36 -41.12 9.15 -25.78
C ARG A 36 -41.74 8.73 -24.46
N SER A 37 -42.79 7.91 -24.48
CA SER A 37 -43.48 7.43 -23.28
C SER A 37 -42.58 6.54 -22.41
N ASN A 38 -41.70 5.74 -23.04
CA ASN A 38 -40.80 4.82 -22.33
C ASN A 38 -39.38 5.37 -22.13
N TRP A 39 -39.10 6.62 -22.53
CA TRP A 39 -37.77 7.23 -22.46
C TRP A 39 -37.19 7.26 -21.04
N LYS A 40 -38.01 7.55 -20.02
CA LYS A 40 -37.56 7.64 -18.62
C LYS A 40 -36.99 6.33 -18.10
N GLU A 41 -37.53 5.20 -18.55
CA GLU A 41 -37.04 3.88 -18.19
C GLU A 41 -35.86 3.49 -19.08
N HIS A 42 -36.00 3.72 -20.39
CA HIS A 42 -34.97 3.35 -21.36
C HIS A 42 -33.62 4.06 -21.11
N LYS A 43 -33.61 5.33 -20.69
CA LYS A 43 -32.36 6.04 -20.38
C LYS A 43 -31.56 5.41 -19.22
N LYS A 44 -32.20 4.62 -18.35
CA LYS A 44 -31.49 3.88 -17.29
C LYS A 44 -30.62 2.78 -17.89
N VAL A 45 -31.02 2.22 -19.03
CA VAL A 45 -30.21 1.26 -19.79
C VAL A 45 -28.91 1.92 -20.26
N HIS A 46 -28.94 3.19 -20.69
CA HIS A 46 -27.74 3.93 -21.03
C HIS A 46 -26.82 4.10 -19.82
N LYS A 47 -27.38 4.56 -18.68
CA LYS A 47 -26.60 4.72 -17.45
C LYS A 47 -25.99 3.41 -16.97
N ALA A 48 -26.74 2.32 -17.02
CA ALA A 48 -26.24 1.00 -16.65
C ALA A 48 -25.14 0.51 -17.60
N ALA A 49 -25.24 0.82 -18.90
CA ALA A 49 -24.19 0.51 -19.86
C ALA A 49 -22.91 1.33 -19.63
N GLU A 50 -23.03 2.62 -19.31
CA GLU A 50 -21.89 3.48 -18.96
C GLU A 50 -21.19 2.96 -17.70
N LEU A 51 -21.94 2.57 -16.67
CA LEU A 51 -21.38 1.97 -15.45
C LEU A 51 -20.69 0.64 -15.74
N LYS A 52 -21.31 -0.25 -16.52
CA LYS A 52 -20.68 -1.52 -16.92
C LYS A 52 -19.41 -1.31 -17.72
N ALA A 53 -19.39 -0.35 -18.65
CA ALA A 53 -18.19 -0.03 -19.40
C ALA A 53 -17.08 0.53 -18.49
N ALA A 54 -17.44 1.34 -17.49
CA ALA A 54 -16.49 1.82 -16.49
C ALA A 54 -15.96 0.69 -15.60
N GLU A 55 -16.81 -0.24 -15.15
CA GLU A 55 -16.42 -1.42 -14.38
C GLU A 55 -15.54 -2.38 -15.18
N GLU A 56 -15.88 -2.63 -16.46
CA GLU A 56 -15.08 -3.47 -17.36
C GLU A 56 -13.72 -2.83 -17.66
N GLU A 57 -13.64 -1.51 -17.84
CA GLU A 57 -12.36 -0.81 -18.00
C GLU A 57 -11.53 -0.89 -16.71
N GLN A 58 -12.16 -0.70 -15.53
CA GLN A 58 -11.50 -0.90 -14.25
C GLN A 58 -10.98 -2.34 -14.10
N GLN A 59 -11.76 -3.34 -14.51
CA GLN A 59 -11.35 -4.74 -14.48
C GLN A 59 -10.22 -5.03 -15.49
N ARG A 60 -10.26 -4.45 -16.69
CA ARG A 60 -9.18 -4.56 -17.69
C ARG A 60 -7.89 -3.91 -17.20
N VAL A 61 -7.99 -2.76 -16.55
CA VAL A 61 -6.83 -2.12 -15.89
C VAL A 61 -6.31 -3.04 -14.79
N LYS A 62 -7.18 -3.61 -13.95
CA LYS A 62 -6.81 -4.58 -12.90
C LYS A 62 -6.15 -5.85 -13.45
N GLU A 63 -6.62 -6.39 -14.57
CA GLU A 63 -6.06 -7.58 -15.23
C GLU A 63 -4.75 -7.27 -15.97
N LYS A 64 -4.62 -6.11 -16.61
CA LYS A 64 -3.34 -5.64 -17.17
C LYS A 64 -2.28 -5.41 -16.08
N LEU A 65 -2.71 -5.16 -14.84
CA LEU A 65 -1.87 -5.11 -13.65
C LEU A 65 -1.69 -6.49 -12.97
N GLY A 66 -2.19 -7.57 -13.58
CA GLY A 66 -2.42 -8.87 -12.94
C GLY A 66 -1.64 -10.05 -13.51
N GLY A 67 -0.34 -9.90 -13.73
CA GLY A 67 0.59 -11.01 -13.92
C GLY A 67 1.89 -10.69 -13.20
N GLU A 68 2.00 -11.14 -11.95
CA GLU A 68 3.16 -10.94 -11.06
C GLU A 68 3.53 -9.48 -10.73
N SER A 69 2.61 -8.67 -10.16
CA SER A 69 2.94 -7.44 -9.40
C SER A 69 1.68 -6.70 -8.91
N SER A 70 1.04 -7.12 -7.81
CA SER A 70 0.10 -6.20 -7.11
C SER A 70 0.86 -5.38 -6.09
N ASN A 71 1.47 -4.31 -6.58
CA ASN A 71 2.28 -3.32 -5.86
C ASN A 71 1.42 -2.35 -5.04
N THR A 72 0.29 -2.81 -4.46
CA THR A 72 -0.41 -2.09 -3.41
C THR A 72 0.13 -2.61 -2.08
N LEU A 73 1.26 -2.08 -1.65
CA LEU A 73 1.80 -2.36 -0.33
C LEU A 73 0.80 -1.84 0.70
N SER A 74 0.12 -2.75 1.39
CA SER A 74 -0.76 -2.43 2.51
C SER A 74 0.04 -2.52 3.80
N PHE A 75 0.23 -1.38 4.44
CA PHE A 75 0.97 -1.29 5.69
C PHE A 75 0.06 -1.53 6.89
N SER A 76 0.50 -2.38 7.82
CA SER A 76 -0.24 -2.65 9.05
C SER A 76 -0.37 -1.36 9.89
N PRO A 77 -1.55 -1.03 10.45
CA PRO A 77 -1.71 0.07 11.40
C PRO A 77 -0.79 -0.06 12.62
N LYS A 78 -0.31 -1.27 12.92
CA LYS A 78 0.63 -1.55 14.02
C LYS A 78 1.98 -0.83 13.85
N LEU A 79 2.37 -0.47 12.62
CA LEU A 79 3.55 0.36 12.38
C LEU A 79 3.45 1.75 13.02
N ALA A 80 2.25 2.22 13.36
CA ALA A 80 2.07 3.46 14.12
C ALA A 80 2.63 3.37 15.56
N ALA A 81 2.80 2.16 16.12
CA ALA A 81 3.41 1.94 17.42
C ALA A 81 4.93 2.17 17.40
N ILE A 82 5.56 2.08 16.23
CA ILE A 82 6.98 2.29 16.03
C ILE A 82 7.21 3.75 15.66
N LYS A 83 7.72 4.53 16.62
CA LYS A 83 7.94 5.97 16.51
C LYS A 83 9.29 6.26 15.87
N VAL A 84 9.32 7.29 15.02
CA VAL A 84 10.55 7.83 14.45
C VAL A 84 11.02 8.97 15.35
N THR A 85 12.31 8.96 15.69
CA THR A 85 12.95 9.97 16.53
C THR A 85 13.61 11.02 15.63
N PRO A 86 13.22 12.30 15.74
CA PRO A 86 13.94 13.39 15.08
C PRO A 86 15.40 13.43 15.53
N ASN A 87 16.31 13.73 14.60
CA ASN A 87 17.74 13.84 14.88
C ASN A 87 18.10 15.20 15.51
N ASP A 88 17.35 16.25 15.17
CA ASP A 88 17.61 17.62 15.63
C ASP A 88 16.31 18.38 15.97
N GLU A 89 16.47 19.63 16.43
CA GLU A 89 15.34 20.51 16.75
C GLU A 89 14.51 20.93 15.53
N GLN A 90 15.10 20.98 14.34
CA GLN A 90 14.44 21.42 13.12
C GLN A 90 13.45 20.34 12.68
N GLU A 91 13.88 19.09 12.58
CA GLU A 91 13.02 17.93 12.34
C GLU A 91 11.94 17.83 13.44
N ASN A 92 12.31 18.10 14.69
CA ASN A 92 11.35 18.01 15.79
C ASN A 92 10.25 19.06 15.73
N LYS A 93 10.50 20.24 15.15
CA LYS A 93 9.51 21.32 15.00
C LYS A 93 8.72 21.22 13.69
N ASP A 94 9.19 20.43 12.73
CA ASP A 94 8.51 20.24 11.46
C ASP A 94 7.22 19.41 11.65
N SER A 95 6.09 19.98 11.22
CA SER A 95 4.78 19.33 11.23
C SER A 95 4.66 18.20 10.21
N ASN A 96 5.45 18.24 9.15
CA ASN A 96 5.48 17.23 8.09
C ASN A 96 6.45 16.08 8.41
N PHE A 97 7.23 16.18 9.50
CA PHE A 97 8.14 15.12 9.89
C PHE A 97 7.37 13.83 10.25
N PRO A 98 7.66 12.68 9.61
CA PRO A 98 6.97 11.43 9.87
C PRO A 98 7.26 10.94 11.30
N ARG A 99 6.27 10.97 12.18
CA ARG A 99 6.43 10.62 13.61
C ARG A 99 6.42 9.12 13.88
N ASN A 100 6.12 8.29 12.89
CA ASN A 100 6.04 6.84 13.03
C ASN A 100 6.22 6.14 11.67
N LEU A 101 6.44 4.82 11.70
CA LEU A 101 6.69 4.05 10.48
C LEU A 101 5.49 3.97 9.54
N HIS A 102 4.26 4.09 10.04
CA HIS A 102 3.09 4.16 9.17
C HIS A 102 3.11 5.45 8.34
N ASN A 103 3.35 6.61 8.96
CA ASN A 103 3.53 7.87 8.23
C ASN A 103 4.70 7.79 7.24
N ALA A 104 5.83 7.18 7.64
CA ALA A 104 6.98 6.98 6.76
C ALA A 104 6.61 6.15 5.52
N SER A 105 5.82 5.09 5.72
CA SER A 105 5.36 4.23 4.63
C SER A 105 4.45 4.96 3.64
N GLU A 106 3.55 5.81 4.12
CA GLU A 106 2.70 6.65 3.27
C GLU A 106 3.54 7.65 2.46
N ILE A 107 4.53 8.28 3.09
CA ILE A 107 5.44 9.21 2.39
C ILE A 107 6.17 8.50 1.25
N PHE A 108 6.71 7.29 1.46
CA PHE A 108 7.37 6.54 0.38
C PHE A 108 6.42 6.25 -0.79
N LEU A 109 5.17 5.87 -0.50
CA LEU A 109 4.17 5.65 -1.55
C LEU A 109 3.78 6.94 -2.27
N MET A 110 3.52 8.02 -1.52
CA MET A 110 3.10 9.32 -2.07
C MET A 110 4.19 9.99 -2.92
N THR A 111 5.46 9.75 -2.59
CA THR A 111 6.61 10.27 -3.34
C THR A 111 7.02 9.39 -4.53
N GLY A 112 6.36 8.24 -4.72
CA GLY A 112 6.69 7.29 -5.80
C GLY A 112 7.92 6.41 -5.53
N ASN A 113 8.46 6.44 -4.31
CA ASN A 113 9.60 5.64 -3.87
C ASN A 113 9.16 4.22 -3.47
N VAL A 114 8.64 3.47 -4.44
CA VAL A 114 8.01 2.16 -4.19
C VAL A 114 9.01 1.11 -3.71
N GLU A 115 10.26 1.16 -4.16
CA GLU A 115 11.31 0.25 -3.70
C GLU A 115 11.63 0.47 -2.21
N SER A 116 11.67 1.71 -1.76
CA SER A 116 11.86 2.04 -0.35
C SER A 116 10.67 1.61 0.49
N ALA A 117 9.44 1.81 0.00
CA ALA A 117 8.25 1.27 0.67
C ALA A 117 8.29 -0.26 0.77
N ARG A 118 8.76 -0.96 -0.27
CA ARG A 118 8.90 -2.42 -0.25
C ARG A 118 9.94 -2.87 0.77
N ALA A 119 11.12 -2.24 0.77
CA ALA A 119 12.17 -2.53 1.73
C ALA A 119 11.69 -2.33 3.18
N LEU A 120 10.94 -1.25 3.44
CA LEU A 120 10.33 -0.99 4.74
C LEU A 120 9.33 -2.08 5.12
N TYR A 121 8.48 -2.50 4.18
CA TYR A 121 7.50 -3.56 4.42
C TYR A 121 8.18 -4.87 4.78
N GLU A 122 9.18 -5.28 4.00
CA GLU A 122 9.90 -6.55 4.19
C GLU A 122 10.70 -6.55 5.50
N SER A 123 11.42 -5.46 5.80
CA SER A 123 12.28 -5.40 6.99
C SER A 123 11.49 -5.31 8.30
N THR A 124 10.23 -4.86 8.24
CA THR A 124 9.37 -4.71 9.44
C THR A 124 8.54 -5.96 9.76
N GLN A 125 8.36 -6.91 8.84
CA GLN A 125 7.56 -8.11 9.11
C GLN A 125 8.08 -8.90 10.30
N GLY A 126 9.41 -9.06 10.41
CA GLY A 126 10.03 -9.82 11.48
C GLY A 126 9.78 -9.22 12.87
N VAL A 127 9.89 -7.89 13.01
CA VAL A 127 9.65 -7.25 14.30
C VAL A 127 8.16 -7.24 14.66
N LEU A 128 7.27 -7.09 13.67
CA LEU A 128 5.82 -7.12 13.90
C LEU A 128 5.38 -8.50 14.40
N ASP A 129 5.88 -9.57 13.78
CA ASP A 129 5.62 -10.94 14.21
C ASP A 129 6.09 -11.17 15.66
N VAL A 130 7.30 -10.72 16.00
CA VAL A 130 7.84 -10.84 17.37
C VAL A 130 7.04 -10.02 18.38
N LEU A 131 6.53 -8.84 18.01
CA LEU A 131 5.69 -8.03 18.89
C LEU A 131 4.31 -8.66 19.13
N GLU A 132 3.80 -9.45 18.17
CA GLU A 132 2.49 -10.10 18.27
C GLU A 132 2.56 -11.46 18.97
N ASN A 133 3.50 -12.30 18.55
CA ASN A 133 3.61 -13.70 18.96
C ASN A 133 4.69 -13.93 20.02
N GLY A 134 5.51 -12.92 20.32
CA GLY A 134 6.69 -13.06 21.16
C GLY A 134 7.86 -13.71 20.40
N PRO A 135 9.07 -13.77 21.00
CA PRO A 135 10.20 -14.45 20.38
C PRO A 135 9.99 -15.97 20.33
N ASP A 136 10.25 -16.58 19.18
CA ASP A 136 10.05 -18.03 18.90
C ASP A 136 10.80 -19.00 19.83
N GLY A 137 11.67 -18.49 20.72
CA GLY A 137 12.51 -19.27 21.65
C GLY A 137 13.57 -20.17 20.99
N LYS A 138 13.53 -20.30 19.65
CA LYS A 138 14.42 -21.16 18.85
C LYS A 138 15.47 -20.38 18.07
N SER A 139 15.14 -19.19 17.59
CA SER A 139 16.04 -18.35 16.81
C SER A 139 16.83 -17.41 17.73
N THR A 140 18.11 -17.20 17.40
CA THR A 140 18.93 -16.22 18.13
C THR A 140 18.51 -14.82 17.69
N MET A 141 18.02 -14.02 18.63
CA MET A 141 17.56 -12.66 18.37
C MET A 141 18.69 -11.65 18.59
N ARG A 142 18.83 -10.69 17.68
CA ARG A 142 19.64 -9.49 17.89
C ARG A 142 18.74 -8.42 18.48
N LEU A 143 19.22 -7.80 19.56
CA LEU A 143 18.52 -6.74 20.30
C LEU A 143 19.29 -5.44 20.12
N GLY A 144 18.57 -4.32 19.94
CA GLY A 144 19.22 -3.02 19.83
C GLY A 144 18.26 -1.89 19.51
N ARG A 145 18.81 -0.69 19.29
CA ARG A 145 18.06 0.47 18.79
C ARG A 145 18.05 0.43 17.26
N ALA A 146 16.86 0.41 16.66
CA ALA A 146 16.73 0.38 15.20
C ALA A 146 16.77 1.77 14.56
N THR A 147 16.97 1.79 13.25
CA THR A 147 16.95 2.98 12.40
C THR A 147 16.10 2.74 11.17
N ILE A 148 15.44 3.79 10.69
CA ILE A 148 14.90 3.87 9.33
C ILE A 148 15.88 4.62 8.44
N CYS A 149 16.11 4.12 7.22
CA CYS A 149 16.87 4.81 6.18
C CYS A 149 15.91 5.38 5.13
N TRP A 150 15.99 6.69 4.88
CA TRP A 150 15.15 7.35 3.88
C TRP A 150 15.61 7.11 2.44
N GLY A 151 16.89 6.80 2.25
CA GLY A 151 17.45 6.54 0.92
C GLY A 151 17.11 5.16 0.35
N CYS A 152 16.96 4.13 1.20
CA CYS A 152 16.66 2.77 0.74
C CYS A 152 15.41 2.13 1.38
N GLY A 153 14.79 2.78 2.37
CA GLY A 153 13.59 2.29 3.05
C GLY A 153 13.83 1.21 4.12
N TYR A 154 15.05 0.72 4.30
CA TYR A 154 15.33 -0.29 5.31
C TYR A 154 15.07 0.23 6.74
N ALA A 155 14.30 -0.53 7.52
CA ALA A 155 14.11 -0.35 8.95
C ALA A 155 14.60 -1.58 9.73
N GLY A 156 15.61 -1.38 10.59
CA GLY A 156 16.22 -2.47 11.37
C GLY A 156 17.40 -1.98 12.19
N ILE A 157 18.12 -2.88 12.85
CA ILE A 157 19.26 -2.50 13.70
C ILE A 157 20.45 -2.08 12.82
N PRO A 158 21.06 -0.90 13.05
CA PRO A 158 22.17 -0.41 12.23
C PRO A 158 23.42 -1.28 12.36
N GLN A 159 24.35 -1.12 11.41
CA GLN A 159 25.61 -1.87 11.40
C GLN A 159 26.52 -1.47 12.57
N ASN A 160 26.49 -0.19 12.97
CA ASN A 160 27.23 0.36 14.11
C ASN A 160 26.40 0.38 15.40
N ALA A 161 25.61 -0.68 15.65
CA ALA A 161 24.70 -0.75 16.81
C ALA A 161 25.38 -0.47 18.15
N ASP A 162 26.57 -1.04 18.39
CA ASP A 162 27.32 -0.86 19.64
C ASP A 162 27.62 0.63 19.98
N GLY A 163 27.65 1.49 18.97
CA GLY A 163 27.82 2.94 19.13
C GLY A 163 26.49 3.72 19.22
N CYS A 164 25.38 3.10 18.85
CA CYS A 164 24.06 3.70 18.70
C CYS A 164 23.08 3.39 19.86
N ASP A 165 23.50 2.59 20.83
CA ASP A 165 22.65 2.14 21.94
C ASP A 165 22.27 3.25 22.94
N LYS A 166 22.95 4.39 22.88
CA LYS A 166 22.65 5.56 23.72
C LYS A 166 21.39 6.27 23.18
N VAL A 167 20.63 6.92 24.07
CA VAL A 167 19.48 7.79 23.69
C VAL A 167 19.91 8.96 22.78
N SER A 168 21.21 9.28 22.75
CA SER A 168 21.82 10.30 21.89
C SER A 168 21.56 10.04 20.40
N THR A 169 21.45 11.12 19.62
CA THR A 169 21.38 11.13 18.15
C THR A 169 22.69 11.65 17.52
N GLU A 170 23.74 11.89 18.32
CA GLU A 170 25.03 12.43 17.86
C GLU A 170 25.76 11.47 16.91
N ILE A 171 25.56 10.17 17.07
CA ILE A 171 26.11 9.14 16.20
C ILE A 171 24.97 8.66 15.30
N ALA A 172 25.05 9.00 14.00
CA ALA A 172 24.11 8.49 13.01
C ALA A 172 24.25 6.97 12.89
N GLY A 173 23.11 6.27 12.80
CA GLY A 173 23.11 4.85 12.54
C GLY A 173 23.45 4.56 11.08
N VAL A 174 24.41 3.68 10.86
CA VAL A 174 24.76 3.17 9.52
C VAL A 174 23.70 2.15 9.13
N CYS A 175 22.95 2.44 8.07
CA CYS A 175 21.85 1.61 7.60
C CYS A 175 22.30 0.14 7.43
N GLY A 176 21.55 -0.80 8.03
CA GLY A 176 21.79 -2.24 7.89
C GLY A 176 21.68 -2.74 6.45
N GLY A 177 20.78 -2.14 5.65
CA GLY A 177 20.52 -2.55 4.26
C GLY A 177 21.52 -2.00 3.24
N CYS A 178 21.75 -0.68 3.21
CA CYS A 178 22.59 -0.05 2.18
C CYS A 178 23.95 0.48 2.68
N GLY A 179 24.19 0.51 3.99
CA GLY A 179 25.42 1.04 4.58
C GLY A 179 25.55 2.57 4.58
N SER A 180 24.52 3.31 4.14
CA SER A 180 24.51 4.78 4.23
C SER A 180 24.19 5.26 5.63
N ASN A 181 24.75 6.41 6.03
CA ASN A 181 24.43 7.13 7.27
C ASN A 181 23.95 8.57 7.00
N GLY A 182 23.69 8.92 5.73
CA GLY A 182 23.37 10.29 5.34
C GLY A 182 21.94 10.74 5.68
N GLU A 183 20.99 9.80 5.71
CA GLU A 183 19.56 10.08 5.92
C GLU A 183 18.92 8.95 6.73
N THR A 184 19.27 8.88 8.01
CA THR A 184 18.75 7.85 8.93
C THR A 184 18.20 8.47 10.20
N ASN A 185 17.06 7.98 10.67
CA ASN A 185 16.49 8.37 11.96
C ASN A 185 16.32 7.14 12.85
N PHE A 186 16.50 7.31 14.15
CA PHE A 186 16.31 6.23 15.12
C PHE A 186 14.84 5.92 15.37
N LEU A 187 14.54 4.64 15.60
CA LEU A 187 13.21 4.12 15.89
C LEU A 187 13.05 3.80 17.38
N ARG A 188 11.84 3.98 17.89
CA ARG A 188 11.42 3.63 19.25
C ARG A 188 10.11 2.87 19.23
N ILE A 189 10.07 1.71 19.88
CA ILE A 189 8.84 0.91 20.02
C ILE A 189 8.23 1.24 21.38
N VAL A 190 6.99 1.72 21.39
CA VAL A 190 6.26 2.01 22.63
C VAL A 190 5.37 0.82 22.98
N GLY A 191 5.71 0.10 24.04
CA GLY A 191 4.94 -1.06 24.50
C GLY A 191 3.73 -0.71 25.37
N GLU A 192 2.97 -1.72 25.77
CA GLU A 192 1.82 -1.59 26.68
C GLU A 192 2.30 -1.05 28.04
N GLY A 193 1.87 0.17 28.39
CA GLY A 193 2.30 0.87 29.60
C GLY A 193 3.39 1.93 29.40
N GLY A 194 3.71 2.29 28.14
CA GLY A 194 4.58 3.43 27.83
C GLY A 194 6.09 3.17 28.01
N LYS A 195 6.47 1.91 28.26
CA LYS A 195 7.88 1.50 28.31
C LYS A 195 8.42 1.27 26.91
N GLU A 196 9.66 1.72 26.68
CA GLU A 196 10.37 1.45 25.43
C GLU A 196 10.81 -0.01 25.37
N VAL A 197 10.48 -0.67 24.25
CA VAL A 197 10.87 -2.06 23.97
C VAL A 197 12.02 -2.03 22.97
N PRO A 198 13.09 -2.83 23.18
CA PRO A 198 14.18 -2.91 22.22
C PRO A 198 13.69 -3.49 20.89
N TRP A 199 14.32 -3.10 19.78
CA TRP A 199 14.07 -3.74 18.50
C TRP A 199 14.62 -5.17 18.54
N MET A 200 13.86 -6.11 17.98
CA MET A 200 14.21 -7.52 17.95
C MET A 200 14.15 -8.02 16.51
N GLU A 201 15.29 -8.46 15.98
CA GLU A 201 15.38 -9.07 14.66
C GLU A 201 16.09 -10.42 14.76
N LYS A 202 15.72 -11.37 13.90
CA LYS A 202 16.38 -12.68 13.85
C LYS A 202 17.82 -12.47 13.36
N LYS A 203 18.80 -12.98 14.11
CA LYS A 203 20.19 -13.00 13.64
C LYS A 203 20.24 -13.95 12.43
N ALA A 204 20.76 -13.47 11.30
CA ALA A 204 21.03 -14.35 10.18
C ALA A 204 21.98 -15.47 10.66
N GLU A 205 21.57 -16.72 10.49
CA GLU A 205 22.47 -17.85 10.72
C GLU A 205 23.61 -17.70 9.73
N VAL A 206 24.83 -17.49 10.24
CA VAL A 206 26.02 -17.60 9.42
C VAL A 206 26.14 -19.09 9.13
N GLU A 207 25.83 -19.51 7.91
CA GLU A 207 26.23 -20.84 7.45
C GLU A 207 27.73 -20.94 7.68
N ALA A 208 28.11 -21.77 8.66
CA ALA A 208 29.50 -22.05 8.93
C ALA A 208 30.06 -22.72 7.68
N ASP A 209 30.87 -21.95 6.95
CA ASP A 209 31.67 -22.44 5.83
C ASP A 209 32.49 -23.62 6.35
N ALA A 210 32.06 -24.84 5.99
CA ALA A 210 32.77 -26.07 6.28
C ALA A 210 34.00 -26.12 5.37
N GLY A 211 35.05 -25.41 5.78
CA GLY A 211 36.28 -25.29 5.02
C GLY A 211 37.51 -25.16 5.91
N ASN A 212 37.99 -26.29 6.44
CA ASN A 212 39.38 -26.78 6.29
C ASN A 212 39.53 -28.15 6.96
#